data_AF-A0A7K9HI27-F1
#
_entry.id   AF-A0A7K9HI27-F1
#
_cell.length_a   1.000
_cell.length_b   1.000
_cell.length_c   1.000
_cell.angle_alpha   90.00
_cell.angle_beta   90.00
_cell.angle_gamma   90.00
#
_symmetry.space_group_name_H-M   'P 1'
#
loop_
_entity.id
_entity.type
_entity.pdbx_description
1 polymer ?
#
loop_
_entity_poly.entity_id
_entity_poly.type
_entity_poly.pdbx_seq_one_letter_code
_entity_poly.pdbx_strand_id
1 'polypeptide(L)'
;MLCRMHLAPFASSSLATRLGTVRTLWPHAETIFADLQQEMERAREFMSSFERLMSGQVAAAMERAPSTSTALTQGSGEGFSVCQDVKDFAPEQLSVKVVGRKVVLVGQKETQNTDEKGCYSYKYEVLKREWDVPEEVDAEALTCSLSKEGQLLIEAPKLALPAAPERNVPIQASPAAPQAGAASEE
;
A
#
# COMPACT_ATOMS: atom_id res chain seq x y z
N MET A 1 -15.01 -76.81 11.58
CA MET A 1 -13.86 -76.64 12.50
C MET A 1 -14.20 -75.51 13.44
N LEU A 2 -14.53 -75.85 14.69
CA LEU A 2 -14.85 -74.91 15.77
C LEU A 2 -13.69 -74.98 16.77
N CYS A 3 -12.92 -73.91 16.92
CA CYS A 3 -11.92 -73.82 17.99
C CYS A 3 -12.43 -72.94 19.13
N ARG A 4 -12.88 -73.66 20.15
CA ARG A 4 -13.14 -73.32 21.54
C ARG A 4 -12.01 -72.46 22.12
N MET A 5 -12.31 -71.25 22.59
CA MET A 5 -11.41 -70.49 23.44
C MET A 5 -11.75 -70.77 24.91
N HIS A 6 -10.79 -71.35 25.64
CA HIS A 6 -10.88 -71.55 27.08
C HIS A 6 -10.42 -70.27 27.79
N LEU A 7 -11.25 -69.79 28.73
CA LEU A 7 -10.87 -68.76 29.70
C LEU A 7 -9.85 -69.30 30.72
N ALA A 8 -8.93 -68.45 31.15
CA ALA A 8 -8.39 -68.47 32.50
C ALA A 8 -8.17 -67.02 33.01
N PRO A 9 -8.25 -66.77 34.33
CA PRO A 9 -8.45 -65.45 34.90
C PRO A 9 -7.16 -64.79 35.37
N PHE A 10 -7.22 -63.45 35.45
CA PHE A 10 -6.47 -62.53 36.30
C PHE A 10 -5.10 -62.95 36.85
N ALA A 11 -4.06 -62.25 36.41
CA ALA A 11 -2.94 -61.89 37.26
C ALA A 11 -2.65 -60.39 37.10
N SER A 12 -2.93 -59.66 38.16
CA SER A 12 -2.40 -58.32 38.42
C SER A 12 -0.88 -58.34 38.39
N SER A 13 -0.24 -57.53 37.56
CA SER A 13 1.03 -56.87 37.90
C SER A 13 1.40 -55.83 36.85
N SER A 14 1.40 -54.58 37.31
CA SER A 14 2.14 -53.41 36.85
C SER A 14 3.28 -53.67 35.85
N LEU A 15 3.08 -53.27 34.59
CA LEU A 15 4.16 -52.89 33.66
C LEU A 15 3.68 -51.72 32.77
N ALA A 16 3.38 -50.59 33.42
CA ALA A 16 3.33 -49.30 32.75
C ALA A 16 4.76 -48.78 32.56
N THR A 17 5.49 -49.32 31.57
CA THR A 17 6.58 -48.59 30.91
C THR A 17 7.08 -49.40 29.71
N ARG A 18 7.26 -48.71 28.58
CA ARG A 18 7.85 -49.15 27.30
C ARG A 18 6.89 -49.66 26.23
N LEU A 19 6.17 -48.72 25.62
CA LEU A 19 6.04 -48.50 24.17
C LEU A 19 5.68 -47.00 24.07
N GLY A 20 6.64 -46.09 23.91
CA GLY A 20 7.29 -45.85 22.62
C GLY A 20 6.50 -44.76 21.91
N THR A 21 6.91 -43.51 22.13
CA THR A 21 6.27 -42.27 21.68
C THR A 21 6.00 -42.27 20.17
N VAL A 22 4.80 -42.65 19.74
CA VAL A 22 4.34 -42.36 18.39
C VAL A 22 4.10 -40.86 18.33
N ARG A 23 5.12 -40.15 17.82
CA ARG A 23 5.05 -38.72 17.54
C ARG A 23 3.85 -38.46 16.63
N THR A 24 2.88 -37.73 17.14
CA THR A 24 1.90 -36.99 16.34
C THR A 24 2.68 -35.96 15.53
N LEU A 25 3.13 -36.35 14.33
CA LEU A 25 3.90 -35.48 13.42
C LEU A 25 3.02 -34.47 12.68
N TRP A 26 1.75 -34.34 13.05
CA TRP A 26 0.86 -33.30 12.53
C TRP A 26 0.28 -32.50 13.70
N PRO A 27 0.37 -31.15 13.69
CA PRO A 27 -0.33 -30.33 14.67
C PRO A 27 -1.83 -30.60 14.54
N HIS A 28 -2.54 -30.73 15.66
CA HIS A 28 -3.99 -30.90 15.63
C HIS A 28 -4.63 -29.76 14.83
N ALA A 29 -5.56 -30.06 13.93
CA ALA A 29 -6.19 -29.07 13.04
C ALA A 29 -6.79 -27.86 13.80
N GLU A 30 -7.16 -28.06 15.07
CA GLU A 30 -7.59 -27.03 16.03
C GLU A 30 -6.56 -25.88 16.20
N THR A 31 -5.26 -26.19 16.20
CA THR A 31 -4.22 -25.15 16.39
C THR A 31 -3.96 -24.35 15.12
N ILE A 32 -4.15 -24.96 13.94
CA ILE A 32 -3.98 -24.25 12.66
C ILE A 32 -5.11 -23.24 12.46
N PHE A 33 -6.34 -23.60 12.83
CA PHE A 33 -7.48 -22.68 12.76
C PHE A 33 -7.35 -21.53 13.76
N ALA A 34 -6.94 -21.80 15.00
CA ALA A 34 -6.75 -20.75 16.00
C ALA A 34 -5.63 -19.77 15.62
N ASP A 35 -4.52 -20.26 15.08
CA ASP A 35 -3.37 -19.43 14.70
C ASP A 35 -3.67 -18.59 13.45
N LEU A 36 -4.39 -19.15 12.47
CA LEU A 36 -4.87 -18.42 11.30
C LEU A 36 -5.91 -17.37 11.69
N GLN A 37 -6.83 -17.70 12.59
CA GLN A 37 -7.85 -16.77 13.06
C GLN A 37 -7.23 -15.63 13.88
N GLN A 38 -6.18 -15.92 14.66
CA GLN A 38 -5.42 -14.91 15.40
C GLN A 38 -4.62 -13.98 14.47
N GLU A 39 -4.00 -14.51 13.42
CA GLU A 39 -3.34 -13.69 12.40
C GLU A 39 -4.35 -12.82 11.62
N MET A 40 -5.54 -13.35 11.35
CA MET A 40 -6.66 -12.60 10.77
C MET A 40 -7.17 -11.51 11.69
N GLU A 41 -7.33 -11.79 12.98
CA GLU A 41 -7.73 -10.81 13.98
C GLU A 41 -6.66 -9.74 14.16
N ARG A 42 -5.38 -10.11 14.16
CA ARG A 42 -4.26 -9.16 14.20
C ARG A 42 -4.19 -8.29 12.94
N ALA A 43 -4.39 -8.87 11.75
CA ALA A 43 -4.45 -8.11 10.51
C ALA A 43 -5.65 -7.14 10.52
N ARG A 44 -6.81 -7.61 10.99
CA ARG A 44 -8.02 -6.80 11.17
C ARG A 44 -7.82 -5.70 12.20
N GLU A 45 -7.13 -5.96 13.29
CA GLU A 45 -6.80 -4.98 14.32
C GLU A 45 -5.83 -3.92 13.80
N PHE A 46 -4.80 -4.35 13.06
CA PHE A 46 -3.88 -3.45 12.38
C PHE A 46 -4.62 -2.54 11.39
N MET A 47 -5.54 -3.12 10.62
CA MET A 47 -6.41 -2.37 9.70
C MET A 47 -7.37 -1.43 10.42
N SER A 48 -7.97 -1.85 11.54
CA SER A 48 -8.86 -1.00 12.34
C SER A 48 -8.10 0.15 13.01
N SER A 49 -6.85 -0.11 13.44
CA SER A 49 -5.95 0.90 13.98
C SER A 49 -5.58 1.91 12.90
N PHE A 50 -5.42 1.44 11.66
CA PHE A 50 -5.18 2.29 10.50
C PHE A 50 -6.43 3.04 10.05
N GLU A 51 -7.62 2.44 10.08
CA GLU A 51 -8.88 3.19 9.86
C GLU A 51 -9.03 4.29 10.90
N ARG A 52 -8.64 4.04 12.16
CA ARG A 52 -8.61 5.04 13.22
C ARG A 52 -7.58 6.14 12.96
N LEU A 53 -6.41 5.78 12.44
CA LEU A 53 -5.37 6.72 12.00
C LEU A 53 -5.88 7.59 10.84
N MET A 54 -6.56 7.00 9.86
CA MET A 54 -7.15 7.68 8.72
C MET A 54 -8.41 8.50 9.09
N SER A 55 -9.09 8.14 10.19
CA SER A 55 -10.24 8.87 10.76
C SER A 55 -9.84 10.02 11.69
N GLY A 56 -8.55 10.36 11.77
CA GLY A 56 -8.10 11.62 12.37
C GLY A 56 -8.06 11.67 13.90
N GLN A 57 -7.93 10.53 14.59
CA GLN A 57 -7.66 10.52 16.03
C GLN A 57 -6.19 10.16 16.34
N VAL A 58 -5.45 11.22 16.70
CA VAL A 58 -4.15 11.37 17.41
C VAL A 58 -2.79 11.02 16.75
N ALA A 59 -2.05 12.11 16.49
CA ALA A 59 -0.66 12.45 16.88
C ALA A 59 0.51 11.46 16.64
N ALA A 60 1.31 11.81 15.62
CA ALA A 60 2.78 11.74 15.51
C ALA A 60 3.54 10.48 15.99
N ALA A 61 4.09 9.72 15.03
CA ALA A 61 5.48 9.26 15.05
C ALA A 61 5.91 8.75 13.65
N MET A 62 7.08 9.23 13.24
CA MET A 62 7.87 8.94 12.02
C MET A 62 8.26 7.46 11.92
N GLU A 63 8.30 6.89 10.72
CA GLU A 63 9.48 6.15 10.18
C GLU A 63 9.27 5.82 8.69
N ARG A 64 10.27 6.20 7.88
CA ARG A 64 10.32 6.05 6.41
C ARG A 64 10.93 4.70 6.06
N ALA A 65 10.36 4.02 5.05
CA ALA A 65 11.07 3.02 4.25
C ALA A 65 10.93 3.36 2.75
N PRO A 66 11.99 3.22 1.94
CA PRO A 66 11.98 3.69 0.56
C PRO A 66 11.35 2.62 -0.33
N SER A 67 10.18 2.93 -0.90
CA SER A 67 9.68 2.20 -2.05
C SER A 67 9.92 3.04 -3.28
N THR A 68 10.87 2.60 -4.10
CA THR A 68 11.12 3.07 -5.46
C THR A 68 9.81 3.08 -6.23
N SER A 69 9.21 4.25 -6.34
CA SER A 69 8.21 4.59 -7.34
C SER A 69 8.72 5.85 -8.01
N THR A 70 8.94 5.76 -9.32
CA THR A 70 9.31 6.88 -10.15
C THR A 70 8.11 7.82 -10.20
N ALA A 71 8.05 8.76 -9.25
CA ALA A 71 7.28 9.99 -9.43
C ALA A 71 7.94 10.75 -10.58
N LEU A 72 7.49 10.48 -11.81
CA LEU A 72 7.84 11.33 -12.93
C LEU A 72 7.01 12.60 -12.77
N THR A 73 7.55 13.57 -12.05
CA THR A 73 7.18 14.97 -12.25
C THR A 73 7.67 15.34 -13.65
N GLN A 74 6.92 14.97 -14.70
CA GLN A 74 7.20 15.45 -16.04
C GLN A 74 6.93 16.95 -16.05
N GLY A 75 8.01 17.71 -15.87
CA GLY A 75 8.04 19.16 -15.99
C GLY A 75 7.71 19.56 -17.41
N SER A 76 6.42 19.69 -17.71
CA SER A 76 5.92 20.31 -18.94
C SER A 76 4.64 21.09 -18.65
N GLY A 77 4.59 21.90 -17.59
CA GLY A 77 3.42 22.74 -17.29
C GLY A 77 2.11 21.99 -16.94
N GLU A 78 2.07 20.68 -17.10
CA GLU A 78 0.90 19.81 -16.94
C GLU A 78 0.84 19.28 -15.50
N GLY A 79 0.09 19.97 -14.64
CA GLY A 79 -0.55 19.40 -13.44
C GLY A 79 0.28 18.52 -12.50
N PHE A 80 -0.43 17.66 -11.79
CA PHE A 80 0.03 16.50 -11.03
C PHE A 80 -0.36 15.25 -11.81
N SER A 81 0.55 14.29 -11.95
CA SER A 81 0.28 13.02 -12.62
C SER A 81 1.11 11.90 -12.01
N VAL A 82 0.47 10.76 -11.73
CA VAL A 82 1.10 9.57 -11.15
C VAL A 82 0.51 8.32 -11.81
N CYS A 83 1.39 7.40 -12.21
CA CYS A 83 1.03 6.08 -12.70
C CYS A 83 1.46 5.00 -11.69
N GLN A 84 0.56 4.09 -11.34
CA GLN A 84 0.81 3.00 -10.40
C GLN A 84 0.29 1.67 -10.96
N ASP A 85 1.17 0.67 -11.02
CA ASP A 85 0.79 -0.72 -11.34
C ASP A 85 -0.04 -1.27 -10.17
N VAL A 86 -1.25 -1.74 -10.50
CA VAL A 86 -2.26 -2.30 -9.58
C VAL A 86 -2.87 -3.59 -10.15
N LYS A 87 -2.20 -4.28 -11.09
CA LYS A 87 -2.76 -5.43 -11.83
C LYS A 87 -3.24 -6.60 -10.97
N ASP A 88 -2.72 -6.73 -9.75
CA ASP A 88 -3.11 -7.79 -8.82
C ASP A 88 -4.46 -7.53 -8.11
N PHE A 89 -5.01 -6.33 -8.25
CA PHE A 89 -6.24 -5.87 -7.61
C PHE A 89 -7.33 -5.55 -8.63
N ALA A 90 -8.57 -5.94 -8.33
CA ALA A 90 -9.73 -5.54 -9.10
C ALA A 90 -10.09 -4.06 -8.85
N PRO A 91 -10.76 -3.36 -9.78
CA PRO A 91 -11.15 -1.96 -9.59
C PRO A 91 -11.93 -1.71 -8.28
N GLU A 92 -12.79 -2.66 -7.89
CA GLU A 92 -13.64 -2.59 -6.70
C GLU A 92 -12.84 -2.75 -5.39
N GLN A 93 -11.63 -3.31 -5.49
CA GLN A 93 -10.71 -3.53 -4.38
C GLN A 93 -9.78 -2.33 -4.15
N LEU A 94 -9.84 -1.31 -5.01
CA LEU A 94 -9.02 -0.11 -4.96
C LEU A 94 -9.82 1.08 -4.45
N SER A 95 -9.16 1.95 -3.69
CA SER A 95 -9.72 3.21 -3.21
C SER A 95 -8.66 4.30 -3.28
N VAL A 96 -8.97 5.38 -3.98
CA VAL A 96 -8.16 6.60 -4.00
C VAL A 96 -8.87 7.66 -3.17
N LYS A 97 -8.15 8.28 -2.25
CA LYS A 97 -8.68 9.36 -1.40
C LYS A 97 -7.69 10.50 -1.32
N VAL A 98 -8.20 11.72 -1.22
CA VAL A 98 -7.39 12.90 -0.88
C VAL A 98 -7.56 13.16 0.61
N VAL A 99 -6.45 13.21 1.34
CA VAL A 99 -6.42 13.51 2.78
C VAL A 99 -5.47 14.68 2.99
N GLY A 100 -6.03 15.87 3.24
CA GLY A 100 -5.24 17.10 3.27
C GLY A 100 -4.63 17.41 1.90
N ARG A 101 -3.30 17.42 1.80
CA ARG A 101 -2.54 17.62 0.55
C ARG A 101 -1.85 16.33 0.07
N LYS A 102 -2.44 15.18 0.37
CA LYS A 102 -1.90 13.88 -0.01
C LYS A 102 -2.94 13.06 -0.74
N VAL A 103 -2.52 12.39 -1.81
CA VAL A 103 -3.32 11.35 -2.45
C VAL A 103 -2.90 10.02 -1.85
N VAL A 104 -3.88 9.27 -1.35
CA VAL A 104 -3.69 7.95 -0.76
C VAL A 104 -4.43 6.92 -1.60
N LEU A 105 -3.68 5.98 -2.16
CA LEU A 105 -4.20 4.78 -2.81
C LEU A 105 -4.14 3.61 -1.84
N VAL A 106 -5.26 2.91 -1.67
CA VAL A 106 -5.37 1.69 -0.90
C VAL A 106 -5.97 0.59 -1.78
N GLY A 107 -5.31 -0.56 -1.85
CA GLY A 107 -5.85 -1.79 -2.43
C GLY A 107 -6.03 -2.85 -1.36
N GLN A 108 -7.15 -3.55 -1.33
CA GLN A 108 -7.43 -4.64 -0.39
C GLN A 108 -8.08 -5.82 -1.11
N LYS A 109 -7.42 -6.97 -1.08
CA LYS A 109 -7.88 -8.17 -1.75
C LYS A 109 -7.89 -9.35 -0.79
N GLU A 110 -9.04 -10.00 -0.74
CA GLU A 110 -9.23 -11.26 -0.03
C GLU A 110 -9.37 -12.39 -1.06
N THR A 111 -8.69 -13.50 -0.86
CA THR A 111 -8.78 -14.69 -1.71
C THR A 111 -8.94 -15.91 -0.84
N GLN A 112 -10.02 -16.65 -1.07
CA GLN A 112 -10.30 -17.91 -0.41
C GLN A 112 -10.26 -19.01 -1.46
N ASN A 113 -9.41 -20.02 -1.25
CA ASN A 113 -9.35 -21.18 -2.12
C ASN A 113 -9.63 -22.44 -1.30
N THR A 114 -10.40 -23.35 -1.88
CA THR A 114 -10.59 -24.69 -1.32
C THR A 114 -10.16 -25.69 -2.38
N ASP A 115 -9.16 -26.49 -2.07
CA ASP A 115 -8.68 -27.54 -2.97
C ASP A 115 -9.66 -28.71 -3.01
N GLU A 116 -9.58 -29.52 -4.08
CA GLU A 116 -10.40 -30.74 -4.24
C GLU A 116 -10.24 -31.75 -3.08
N LYS A 117 -9.13 -31.66 -2.35
CA LYS A 117 -8.81 -32.48 -1.17
C LYS A 117 -9.37 -31.90 0.15
N GLY A 118 -10.11 -30.79 0.10
CA GLY A 118 -10.68 -30.11 1.26
C GLY A 118 -9.70 -29.21 2.03
N CYS A 119 -8.53 -28.88 1.44
CA CYS A 119 -7.61 -27.93 2.05
C CYS A 119 -8.12 -26.51 1.80
N TYR A 120 -8.38 -25.76 2.87
CA TYR A 120 -8.79 -24.35 2.80
C TYR A 120 -7.56 -23.45 2.95
N SER A 121 -7.43 -22.47 2.06
CA SER A 121 -6.44 -21.41 2.18
C SER A 121 -7.11 -20.04 2.05
N TYR A 122 -6.65 -19.13 2.90
CA TYR A 122 -7.10 -17.76 2.93
C TYR A 122 -5.89 -16.84 2.76
N LYS A 123 -6.01 -15.84 1.89
CA LYS A 123 -4.98 -14.83 1.64
C LYS A 123 -5.61 -13.44 1.67
N TYR A 124 -4.98 -12.53 2.41
CA TYR A 124 -5.35 -11.12 2.43
C TYR A 124 -4.16 -10.26 2.01
N GLU A 125 -4.34 -9.46 0.97
CA GLU A 125 -3.30 -8.64 0.34
C GLU A 125 -3.67 -7.17 0.42
N VAL A 126 -2.69 -6.32 0.78
CA VAL A 126 -2.90 -4.88 0.92
C VAL A 126 -1.83 -4.10 0.17
N LEU A 127 -2.27 -3.13 -0.63
CA LEU A 127 -1.42 -2.11 -1.24
C LEU A 127 -1.71 -0.77 -0.58
N LYS A 128 -0.67 -0.02 -0.19
CA LYS A 128 -0.79 1.36 0.26
C LYS A 128 0.27 2.22 -0.43
N ARG A 129 -0.18 3.30 -1.05
CA ARG A 129 0.70 4.31 -1.67
C ARG A 129 0.19 5.69 -1.36
N GLU A 130 1.12 6.60 -1.15
CA GLU A 130 0.85 7.98 -0.82
C GLU A 130 1.75 8.91 -1.63
N TRP A 131 1.18 10.00 -2.12
CA TRP A 131 1.89 11.03 -2.86
C TRP A 131 1.50 12.41 -2.34
N ASP A 132 2.50 13.27 -2.12
CA ASP A 132 2.29 14.67 -1.79
C ASP A 132 1.82 15.44 -3.03
N VAL A 133 0.78 16.26 -2.85
CA VAL A 133 0.19 17.11 -3.89
C VAL A 133 0.72 18.54 -3.72
N PRO A 134 1.55 19.04 -4.66
CA PRO A 134 2.11 20.40 -4.61
C PRO A 134 1.02 21.46 -4.55
N GLU A 135 1.20 22.55 -3.80
CA GLU A 135 0.18 23.58 -3.55
C GLU A 135 -0.43 24.18 -4.84
N GLU A 136 0.35 24.28 -5.90
CA GLU A 136 -0.05 24.77 -7.22
C GLU A 136 -1.05 23.87 -7.98
N VAL A 137 -1.37 22.69 -7.46
CA VAL A 137 -2.28 21.71 -8.06
C VAL A 137 -3.67 21.80 -7.44
N ASP A 138 -4.68 21.77 -8.30
CA ASP A 138 -6.09 21.68 -7.91
C ASP A 138 -6.45 20.24 -7.52
N ALA A 139 -6.42 19.96 -6.22
CA ALA A 139 -6.72 18.64 -5.69
C ALA A 139 -8.22 18.27 -5.79
N GLU A 140 -9.12 19.25 -5.95
CA GLU A 140 -10.56 18.99 -6.09
C GLU A 140 -10.90 18.50 -7.50
N ALA A 141 -10.15 18.96 -8.50
CA ALA A 141 -10.26 18.52 -9.88
C ALA A 141 -9.47 17.22 -10.19
N LEU A 142 -9.10 16.46 -9.16
CA LEU A 142 -8.38 15.20 -9.32
C LEU A 142 -9.25 14.13 -9.98
N THR A 143 -8.69 13.44 -10.95
CA THR A 143 -9.32 12.33 -11.65
C THR A 143 -8.45 11.08 -11.54
N CYS A 144 -9.10 9.92 -11.68
CA CYS A 144 -8.42 8.63 -11.72
C CYS A 144 -8.98 7.76 -12.84
N SER A 145 -8.11 7.05 -13.53
CA SER A 145 -8.49 6.08 -14.56
C SER A 145 -7.64 4.82 -14.45
N LEU A 146 -8.25 3.66 -14.71
CA LEU A 146 -7.58 2.36 -14.64
C LEU A 146 -7.56 1.73 -16.03
N SER A 147 -6.38 1.42 -16.54
CA SER A 147 -6.20 0.74 -17.83
C SER A 147 -6.51 -0.76 -17.71
N LYS A 148 -6.77 -1.42 -18.84
CA LYS A 148 -7.04 -2.87 -18.89
C LYS A 148 -5.83 -3.71 -18.47
N GLU A 149 -4.64 -3.15 -18.61
CA GLU A 149 -3.36 -3.73 -18.25
C GLU A 149 -3.03 -3.55 -16.76
N GLY A 150 -3.93 -2.95 -15.98
CA GLY A 150 -3.76 -2.76 -14.54
C GLY A 150 -2.90 -1.55 -14.18
N GLN A 151 -2.83 -0.52 -15.02
CA GLN A 151 -2.15 0.73 -14.71
C GLN A 151 -3.17 1.77 -14.23
N LEU A 152 -3.05 2.21 -12.98
CA LEU A 152 -3.85 3.29 -12.43
C LEU A 152 -3.15 4.63 -12.69
N LEU A 153 -3.80 5.50 -13.44
CA LEU A 153 -3.40 6.89 -13.65
C LEU A 153 -4.21 7.79 -12.70
N ILE A 154 -3.51 8.63 -11.96
CA ILE A 154 -4.07 9.65 -11.08
C ILE A 154 -3.53 10.99 -11.56
N GLU A 155 -4.43 11.91 -11.90
CA GLU A 155 -4.04 13.19 -12.48
C GLU A 155 -4.89 14.35 -11.94
N ALA A 156 -4.31 15.54 -11.89
CA ALA A 156 -5.00 16.75 -11.47
C ALA A 156 -4.39 17.98 -12.16
N PRO A 157 -5.20 18.94 -12.62
CA PRO A 157 -4.68 20.14 -13.26
C PRO A 157 -4.03 21.09 -12.24
N LYS A 158 -3.26 22.06 -12.75
CA LYS A 158 -2.80 23.19 -11.91
C LYS A 158 -3.98 24.11 -11.60
N LEU A 159 -3.93 24.76 -10.44
CA LEU A 159 -4.86 25.83 -10.09
C LEU A 159 -4.80 26.91 -11.18
N ALA A 160 -5.97 27.31 -11.68
CA ALA A 160 -6.06 28.36 -12.68
C ALA A 160 -5.52 29.68 -12.08
N LEU A 161 -4.40 30.17 -12.62
CA LEU A 161 -3.94 31.51 -12.28
C LEU A 161 -4.91 32.53 -12.87
N PRO A 162 -5.37 33.55 -12.12
CA PRO A 162 -6.17 34.61 -12.68
C PRO A 162 -5.40 35.27 -13.83
N ALA A 163 -6.10 35.60 -14.92
CA ALA A 163 -5.51 36.23 -16.09
C ALA A 163 -4.74 37.49 -15.65
N ALA A 164 -3.41 37.45 -15.80
CA ALA A 164 -2.58 38.58 -15.41
C ALA A 164 -2.96 39.79 -16.27
N PRO A 165 -3.23 40.96 -15.68
CA PRO A 165 -3.54 42.15 -16.45
C PRO A 165 -2.34 42.54 -17.31
N GLU A 166 -2.59 42.85 -18.59
CA GLU A 166 -1.57 43.41 -19.48
C GLU A 166 -1.03 44.72 -18.89
N ARG A 167 0.30 44.82 -18.75
CA ARG A 167 0.97 46.08 -18.39
C ARG A 167 2.14 46.36 -19.31
N ASN A 168 2.25 47.60 -19.74
CA ASN A 168 3.42 48.08 -20.48
C ASN A 168 4.63 48.15 -19.55
N VAL A 169 5.72 47.45 -19.90
CA VAL A 169 6.99 47.48 -19.16
C VAL A 169 7.98 48.34 -19.94
N PRO A 170 8.34 49.54 -19.46
CA PRO A 170 9.26 50.43 -20.18
C PRO A 170 10.68 49.87 -20.19
N ILE A 171 11.32 49.89 -21.36
CA ILE A 171 12.72 49.48 -21.54
C ILE A 171 13.61 50.65 -21.14
N GLN A 172 14.38 50.49 -20.07
CA GLN A 172 15.46 51.43 -19.74
C GLN A 172 16.76 50.97 -20.42
N ALA A 173 17.25 51.76 -21.36
CA ALA A 173 18.60 51.63 -21.86
C ALA A 173 19.57 52.21 -20.82
N SER A 174 20.41 51.37 -20.23
CA SER A 174 21.55 51.83 -19.44
C SER A 174 22.51 52.57 -20.37
N PRO A 175 22.90 53.84 -20.09
CA PRO A 175 23.92 54.50 -20.88
C PRO A 175 25.22 53.70 -20.76
N ALA A 176 25.69 53.19 -21.90
CA ALA A 176 27.01 52.61 -22.00
C ALA A 176 28.02 53.65 -21.48
N ALA A 177 28.77 53.28 -20.45
CA ALA A 177 29.76 54.15 -19.84
C ALA A 177 30.63 54.81 -20.93
N PRO A 178 30.79 56.15 -20.92
CA PRO A 178 31.72 56.79 -21.82
C PRO A 178 33.11 56.23 -21.50
N GLN A 179 33.68 55.48 -22.45
CA GLN A 179 35.12 55.24 -22.44
C GLN A 179 35.76 56.62 -22.60
N ALA A 180 36.29 57.11 -21.48
CA ALA A 180 37.04 58.34 -21.44
C ALA A 180 38.16 58.24 -22.47
N GLY A 181 38.04 59.02 -23.55
CA GLY A 181 39.18 59.37 -24.37
C GLY A 181 40.18 60.09 -23.48
N ALA A 182 41.33 59.48 -23.26
CA ALA A 182 42.54 60.23 -22.96
C ALA A 182 43.03 60.82 -24.29
N ALA A 183 43.08 62.14 -24.32
CA ALA A 183 43.47 62.96 -25.44
C ALA A 183 44.97 62.86 -25.75
N SER A 184 45.27 62.95 -27.04
CA SER A 184 46.30 63.76 -27.72
C SER A 184 47.59 64.19 -27.00
N GLU A 185 48.73 63.85 -27.61
CA GLU A 185 49.97 64.63 -27.89
C GLU A 185 50.96 63.61 -28.47
N GLU A 186 51.67 63.74 -29.59
CA GLU A 186 52.11 64.80 -30.50
C GLU A 186 52.39 64.15 -31.88
#